data_AF-A0A3B9J6D3-F1
#
_entry.id   AF-A0A3B9J6D3-F1
#
_cell.length_a   1.000
_cell.length_b   1.000
_cell.length_c   1.000
_cell.angle_alpha   90.00
_cell.angle_beta   90.00
_cell.angle_gamma   90.00
#
_symmetry.space_group_name_H-M   'P 1'
#
loop_
_entity.id
_entity.type
_entity.pdbx_description
1 polymer ?
#
loop_
_entity_poly.entity_id
_entity_poly.type
_entity_poly.pdbx_seq_one_letter_code
_entity_poly.pdbx_strand_id
1 'polypeptide(L)'
;MALDFQQIYIKIHEIGATARQRRERLESLRREARALFRQTAQDVDALRDKVESAKAVDPAIRCALPLKEALDTHHPTPGLPLNATLIAADGSQ
;
A
#
# COMPACT_ATOMS: atom_id res chain seq x y z
N MET A 1 34.30 -17.06 -8.81
CA MET A 1 33.55 -16.51 -9.96
C MET A 1 34.00 -15.06 -10.12
N ALA A 2 34.60 -14.69 -11.25
CA ALA A 2 35.10 -13.33 -11.47
C ALA A 2 33.94 -12.45 -11.96
N LEU A 3 33.72 -11.31 -11.30
CA LEU A 3 32.79 -10.28 -11.78
C LEU A 3 33.46 -9.49 -12.91
N ASP A 4 32.78 -9.36 -14.04
CA ASP A 4 33.21 -8.52 -15.16
C ASP A 4 32.77 -7.07 -14.91
N PHE A 5 33.73 -6.22 -14.55
CA PHE A 5 33.50 -4.81 -14.23
C PHE A 5 32.99 -3.98 -15.42
N GLN A 6 33.34 -4.35 -16.66
CA GLN A 6 32.83 -3.64 -17.83
C GLN A 6 31.35 -3.95 -18.06
N GLN A 7 30.95 -5.21 -17.89
CA GLN A 7 29.53 -5.60 -17.98
C GLN A 7 28.68 -4.91 -16.91
N ILE A 8 29.19 -4.81 -15.67
CA ILE A 8 28.51 -4.10 -14.58
C ILE A 8 28.36 -2.62 -14.90
N TYR A 9 29.41 -1.98 -15.41
CA TYR A 9 29.39 -0.55 -15.75
C TYR A 9 28.33 -0.23 -16.81
N ILE A 10 28.26 -1.04 -17.88
CA ILE A 10 27.24 -0.92 -18.93
C ILE A 10 25.85 -1.08 -18.32
N LYS A 11 25.65 -2.09 -17.47
CA LYS A 11 24.35 -2.35 -16.83
C LYS A 11 23.89 -1.20 -15.94
N ILE A 12 24.80 -0.60 -15.16
CA ILE A 12 24.51 0.56 -14.32
C ILE A 12 24.06 1.75 -15.18
N HIS A 13 24.75 2.00 -16.29
CA HIS A 13 24.39 3.09 -17.21
C HIS A 13 23.03 2.85 -17.89
N GLU A 14 22.75 1.63 -18.34
CA GLU A 14 21.45 1.26 -18.91
C GLU A 14 20.30 1.45 -17.91
N ILE A 15 20.50 1.02 -16.66
CA ILE A 15 19.51 1.19 -15.58
C ILE A 15 19.32 2.68 -15.25
N GLY A 16 20.43 3.43 -15.16
CA GLY A 16 20.43 4.85 -14.86
C GLY A 16 19.78 5.71 -15.96
N ALA A 17 19.95 5.33 -17.23
CA ALA A 17 19.44 6.08 -18.39
C ALA A 17 17.91 6.26 -18.35
N THR A 18 17.17 5.28 -17.81
CA THR A 18 15.70 5.32 -17.72
C THR A 18 15.18 5.65 -16.31
N ALA A 19 16.07 5.74 -15.31
CA ALA A 19 15.70 5.88 -13.91
C ALA A 19 14.86 7.14 -13.64
N ARG A 20 15.24 8.27 -14.25
CA ARG A 20 14.52 9.54 -14.10
C ARG A 20 13.10 9.46 -14.67
N GLN A 21 12.97 9.01 -15.91
CA GLN A 21 11.67 8.87 -16.58
C GLN A 21 10.76 7.89 -15.83
N ARG A 22 11.33 6.78 -15.33
CA ARG A 22 10.59 5.80 -14.51
C ARG A 22 10.09 6.43 -13.22
N ARG A 23 10.91 7.22 -12.53
CA ARG A 23 10.52 7.93 -11.30
C ARG A 23 9.36 8.89 -11.58
N GLU A 24 9.48 9.74 -12.60
CA GLU A 24 8.46 10.72 -12.98
C GLU A 24 7.14 10.03 -13.34
N ARG A 25 7.20 8.92 -14.09
CA ARG A 25 6.02 8.09 -14.40
C ARG A 25 5.37 7.53 -13.14
N LEU A 26 6.15 6.93 -12.23
CA LEU A 26 5.62 6.36 -10.98
C LEU A 26 5.01 7.43 -10.08
N GLU A 27 5.62 8.62 -9.99
CA GLU A 27 5.07 9.74 -9.26
C GLU A 27 3.74 10.20 -9.86
N SER A 28 3.64 10.28 -11.19
CA SER A 28 2.39 10.62 -11.87
C SER A 28 1.28 9.62 -11.56
N LEU A 29 1.57 8.32 -11.72
CA LEU A 29 0.62 7.25 -11.43
C LEU A 29 0.19 7.26 -9.95
N ARG A 30 1.11 7.51 -9.02
CA ARG A 30 0.79 7.64 -7.59
C ARG A 30 -0.12 8.83 -7.31
N ARG A 31 0.09 9.96 -7.97
CA ARG A 31 -0.78 11.13 -7.83
C ARG A 31 -2.19 10.83 -8.32
N GLU A 32 -2.31 10.21 -9.48
CA GLU A 32 -3.59 9.81 -10.07
C GLU A 32 -4.33 8.80 -9.19
N ALA A 33 -3.65 7.74 -8.75
CA ALA A 33 -4.22 6.74 -7.85
C ALA A 33 -4.73 7.37 -6.54
N ARG A 34 -3.95 8.29 -5.94
CA ARG A 34 -4.38 9.02 -4.74
C ARG A 34 -5.54 9.97 -5.00
N ALA A 35 -5.62 10.57 -6.18
CA ALA A 35 -6.74 11.42 -6.54
C ALA A 35 -8.02 10.59 -6.66
N LEU A 36 -7.96 9.44 -7.35
CA LEU A 36 -9.08 8.51 -7.46
C LEU A 36 -9.51 7.99 -6.09
N PHE A 37 -8.56 7.58 -5.26
CA PHE A 37 -8.86 7.07 -3.92
C PHE A 37 -9.55 8.10 -3.04
N ARG A 38 -9.10 9.37 -3.09
CA ARG A 38 -9.73 10.46 -2.34
C ARG A 38 -11.15 10.80 -2.79
N GLN A 39 -11.50 10.54 -4.05
CA GLN A 39 -12.87 10.79 -4.53
C GLN A 39 -13.89 9.87 -3.84
N THR A 40 -13.48 8.65 -3.47
CA THR A 40 -14.35 7.65 -2.85
C THR A 40 -14.04 7.39 -1.38
N ALA A 41 -12.98 7.98 -0.82
CA ALA A 41 -12.56 7.72 0.56
C ALA A 41 -13.61 8.07 1.61
N GLN A 42 -14.50 9.01 1.30
CA GLN A 42 -15.60 9.43 2.18
C GLN A 42 -16.86 8.57 2.04
N ASP A 43 -16.91 7.66 1.05
CA ASP A 43 -18.08 6.81 0.79
C ASP A 43 -18.09 5.58 1.72
N VAL A 44 -18.06 5.88 3.03
CA VAL A 44 -17.97 4.87 4.08
C VAL A 44 -19.33 4.19 4.28
N ASP A 45 -20.43 4.90 4.04
CA ASP A 45 -21.78 4.35 4.18
C ASP A 45 -22.04 3.24 3.16
N ALA A 46 -21.65 3.42 1.88
CA ALA A 46 -21.77 2.36 0.87
C ALA A 46 -20.96 1.10 1.24
N LEU A 47 -19.83 1.26 1.93
CA LEU A 47 -19.06 0.12 2.42
C LEU A 47 -19.73 -0.60 3.58
N ARG A 48 -20.38 0.13 4.50
CA ARG A 48 -21.15 -0.49 5.59
C ARG A 48 -22.34 -1.25 5.03
N ASP A 49 -23.05 -0.69 4.07
CA ASP A 49 -24.17 -1.36 3.40
C ASP A 49 -23.73 -2.68 2.75
N LYS A 50 -22.53 -2.70 2.18
CA LYS A 50 -21.93 -3.93 1.62
C LYS A 50 -21.65 -4.99 2.69
N VAL A 51 -21.15 -4.58 3.85
CA VAL A 51 -20.91 -5.50 4.98
C VAL A 51 -22.22 -6.04 5.54
N GLU A 52 -23.23 -5.19 5.75
CA GLU A 52 -24.54 -5.63 6.24
C GLU A 52 -25.23 -6.56 5.23
N SER A 53 -25.11 -6.29 3.93
CA SER A 53 -25.60 -7.20 2.87
C SER A 53 -24.92 -8.57 2.93
N ALA A 54 -23.60 -8.61 3.15
CA ALA A 54 -22.87 -9.87 3.28
C ALA A 54 -23.26 -10.63 4.56
N LYS A 55 -23.44 -9.93 5.67
CA LYS A 55 -23.88 -10.49 6.95
C LYS A 55 -25.30 -11.05 6.89
N ALA A 56 -26.17 -10.46 6.07
CA ALA A 56 -27.51 -11.00 5.84
C ALA A 56 -27.47 -12.37 5.13
N VAL A 57 -26.44 -12.64 4.32
CA VAL A 57 -26.24 -13.92 3.62
C VAL A 57 -25.50 -14.92 4.50
N ASP A 58 -24.42 -14.49 5.17
CA ASP A 58 -23.64 -15.29 6.11
C ASP A 58 -23.56 -14.57 7.47
N PRO A 59 -24.43 -14.92 8.43
CA PRO A 59 -24.40 -14.34 9.77
C PRO A 59 -23.11 -14.61 10.55
N ALA A 60 -22.29 -15.60 10.14
CA ALA A 60 -21.05 -15.97 10.79
C ALA A 60 -19.80 -15.31 10.18
N ILE A 61 -19.97 -14.44 9.18
CA ILE A 61 -18.86 -13.74 8.52
C ILE A 61 -18.00 -12.96 9.51
N ARG A 62 -16.68 -13.06 9.36
CA ARG A 62 -15.70 -12.29 10.13
C ARG A 62 -14.86 -11.44 9.19
N CYS A 63 -15.09 -10.13 9.21
CA CYS A 63 -14.35 -9.16 8.41
C CYS A 63 -14.17 -7.86 9.20
N ALA A 64 -13.33 -6.97 8.67
CA ALA A 64 -13.23 -5.61 9.21
C ALA A 64 -14.52 -4.85 8.93
N LEU A 65 -15.06 -4.16 9.95
CA LEU A 65 -16.24 -3.32 9.83
C LEU A 65 -15.80 -1.85 9.65
N PRO A 66 -16.19 -1.18 8.54
CA PRO A 66 -15.94 0.24 8.37
C PRO A 66 -16.68 1.04 9.45
N LEU A 67 -15.91 1.71 10.31
CA LEU A 67 -16.46 2.65 11.29
C LEU A 67 -16.56 4.02 10.66
N LYS A 68 -16.06 5.09 11.27
CA LYS A 68 -16.38 6.49 10.87
C LYS A 68 -15.29 7.14 10.04
N GLU A 69 -14.11 6.56 10.08
CA GLU A 69 -12.91 7.06 9.43
C GLU A 69 -13.02 6.89 7.91
N ALA A 70 -12.59 7.91 7.17
CA ALA A 70 -12.43 7.80 5.74
C ALA A 70 -11.37 6.73 5.41
N LEU A 71 -11.47 6.10 4.24
CA LEU A 71 -10.55 5.02 3.83
C LEU A 71 -9.09 5.45 3.70
N ASP A 72 -8.84 6.75 3.52
CA ASP A 72 -7.50 7.34 3.45
C ASP A 72 -7.01 7.92 4.79
N THR A 73 -7.74 7.66 5.87
CA THR A 73 -7.33 8.01 7.23
C THR A 73 -6.04 7.28 7.56
N HIS A 74 -5.03 8.04 7.98
CA HIS A 74 -3.76 7.53 8.46
C HIS A 74 -3.42 8.25 9.76
N HIS A 75 -2.91 7.49 10.73
CA HIS A 75 -2.46 8.03 12.00
C HIS A 75 -0.93 7.89 12.08
N PRO A 76 -0.25 8.84 12.73
CA PRO A 76 1.18 8.70 12.98
C PRO A 76 1.42 7.44 13.82
N THR A 77 2.54 6.78 13.57
CA THR A 77 2.97 5.65 14.39
C THR A 77 3.12 6.11 15.85
N PRO A 78 2.54 5.37 16.82
CA PRO A 78 2.76 5.65 18.24
C PRO A 78 4.26 5.61 18.57
N GLY A 79 4.67 6.30 19.64
CA GLY A 79 6.04 6.23 20.12
C GLY A 79 6.46 4.78 20.40
N LEU A 80 7.63 4.38 19.89
CA LEU A 80 8.16 3.05 20.14
C LEU A 80 8.43 2.87 21.65
N PRO A 81 8.05 1.74 22.25
CA PRO A 81 8.41 1.45 23.62
C PRO A 81 9.94 1.31 23.73
N LEU A 82 10.49 1.71 24.87
CA LEU A 82 11.94 1.71 25.13
C LEU A 82 12.58 0.33 24.91
N ASN A 83 11.79 -0.73 25.17
CA ASN A 83 12.13 -2.12 24.93
C ASN A 83 11.03 -2.76 24.07
N ALA A 84 11.38 -3.20 22.87
CA ALA A 84 10.47 -3.90 21.96
C ALA A 84 11.17 -5.14 21.37
N THR A 85 10.46 -6.26 21.34
CA THR A 85 10.86 -7.40 20.51
C THR A 85 10.12 -7.31 19.19
N LEU A 86 10.84 -7.08 18.10
CA LEU A 86 10.27 -7.05 16.76
C LEU A 86 10.08 -8.50 16.28
N ILE A 87 8.82 -8.91 16.09
CA ILE A 87 8.48 -10.20 15.49
C ILE A 87 8.03 -9.92 14.06
N ALA A 88 8.87 -10.28 13.09
CA ALA A 88 8.47 -10.29 11.68
C ALA A 88 7.71 -11.60 11.41
N ALA A 89 6.39 -11.52 11.28
CA ALA A 89 5.58 -12.62 10.78
C ALA A 89 5.39 -12.42 9.27
N ASP A 90 5.89 -13.35 8.46
CA ASP A 90 5.58 -13.41 7.03
C ASP A 90 4.14 -13.91 6.86
N GLY A 91 3.25 -13.00 6.46
CA GLY A 91 1.82 -13.22 6.38
C GLY A 91 1.33 -13.61 4.98
N SER A 92 2.21 -13.99 4.06
CA SER A 92 1.77 -14.50 2.75
C SER A 92 1.21 -15.92 2.92
N GLN A 93 -0.11 -16.02 3.09
CA GLN A 93 -0.90 -17.21 2.75
C GLN A 93 -1.38 -17.09 1.32
#